data_AF-A0A1H1NP15-F1
#
_entry.id   AF-A0A1H1NP15-F1
#
_cell.length_a   1.000
_cell.length_b   1.000
_cell.length_c   1.000
_cell.angle_alpha   90.00
_cell.angle_beta   90.00
_cell.angle_gamma   90.00
#
_symmetry.space_group_name_H-M   'P 1'
#
loop_
_entity.id
_entity.type
_entity.pdbx_description
1 polymer ?
#
loop_
_entity_poly.entity_id
_entity_poly.type
_entity_poly.pdbx_seq_one_letter_code
_entity_poly.pdbx_strand_id
1 'polypeptide(L)'
;MTDPNAEFDHAVLDKIDASPIGAAPTTPAYQDALRRLYAAQQVYVSADHKGGHVTARSLATLPFFHAHNLAAFIAGTIDDTALETNASIYDRYVQSLPLDHRTRAESFRPTVIGKAIHHRAKQGVAAVHDPLHTLFLVPGAGPHPGLPGNYLHGAVFHVGDEVTGSWVVNVHDSDDGASLFNTPKLPEALAKLEEVLASAPFHLNELEALGFKLT
;
A
#
# COMPACT_ATOMS: atom_id res chain seq x y z
N MET A 1 -8.96 -29.98 15.94
CA MET A 1 -7.82 -30.01 16.88
C MET A 1 -7.46 -28.57 17.18
N THR A 2 -7.39 -28.18 18.44
CA THR A 2 -6.93 -26.85 18.87
C THR A 2 -5.44 -26.74 18.59
N ASP A 3 -4.98 -25.64 17.98
CA ASP A 3 -3.55 -25.40 17.76
C ASP A 3 -2.84 -25.30 19.11
N PRO A 4 -1.88 -26.19 19.43
CA PRO A 4 -1.18 -26.18 20.71
C PRO A 4 -0.35 -24.90 20.95
N ASN A 5 -0.08 -24.11 19.91
CA ASN A 5 0.71 -22.88 20.02
C ASN A 5 -0.15 -21.62 20.17
N ALA A 6 -1.48 -21.71 20.03
CA ALA A 6 -2.35 -20.55 19.91
C ALA A 6 -2.23 -19.56 21.08
N GLU A 7 -2.24 -20.05 22.33
CA GLU A 7 -2.13 -19.18 23.51
C GLU A 7 -0.78 -18.44 23.56
N PHE A 8 0.31 -19.13 23.20
CA PHE A 8 1.63 -18.53 23.19
C PHE A 8 1.77 -17.52 22.05
N ASP A 9 1.30 -17.85 20.85
CA ASP A 9 1.35 -16.97 19.69
C ASP A 9 0.50 -15.70 19.94
N HIS A 10 -0.65 -15.81 20.62
CA HIS A 10 -1.42 -14.64 21.09
C HIS A 10 -0.65 -13.78 22.09
N ALA A 11 0.02 -14.40 23.07
CA ALA A 11 0.84 -13.64 24.02
C ALA A 11 2.01 -12.91 23.34
N VAL A 12 2.58 -13.48 22.26
CA VAL A 12 3.60 -12.79 21.45
C VAL A 12 3.02 -11.58 20.74
N LEU A 13 1.82 -11.68 20.15
CA LEU A 13 1.13 -10.54 19.54
C LEU A 13 0.88 -9.41 20.55
N ASP A 14 0.37 -9.74 21.74
CA ASP A 14 0.14 -8.77 22.82
C ASP A 14 1.44 -8.07 23.24
N LYS A 15 2.54 -8.81 23.26
CA LYS A 15 3.85 -8.27 23.61
C LYS A 15 4.40 -7.32 22.54
N ILE A 16 4.18 -7.63 21.26
CA ILE A 16 4.57 -6.76 20.15
C ILE A 16 3.79 -5.44 20.25
N ASP A 17 2.48 -5.49 20.43
CA ASP A 17 1.64 -4.28 20.44
C ASP A 17 1.85 -3.41 21.70
N ALA A 18 2.17 -4.02 22.84
CA ALA A 18 2.55 -3.28 24.03
C ALA A 18 3.95 -2.62 23.92
N SER A 19 4.74 -2.99 22.91
CA SER A 19 6.08 -2.45 22.70
C SER A 19 6.04 -1.24 21.77
N PRO A 20 6.61 -0.07 22.17
CA PRO A 20 6.64 1.10 21.31
C PRO A 20 7.49 0.92 20.04
N ILE A 21 8.36 -0.10 20.02
CA ILE A 21 9.21 -0.44 18.87
C ILE A 21 8.89 -1.81 18.27
N GLY A 22 7.82 -2.46 18.74
CA GLY A 22 7.45 -3.79 18.28
C GLY A 22 8.44 -4.88 18.66
N ALA A 23 9.13 -4.75 19.79
CA ALA A 23 10.18 -5.69 20.19
C ALA A 23 9.61 -7.03 20.67
N ALA A 24 10.15 -8.12 20.12
CA ALA A 24 9.96 -9.47 20.62
C ALA A 24 11.29 -10.04 21.18
N PRO A 25 11.27 -10.81 22.28
CA PRO A 25 12.44 -11.54 22.77
C PRO A 25 13.11 -12.41 21.68
N THR A 26 14.44 -12.49 21.72
CA THR A 26 15.24 -13.26 20.75
C THR A 26 15.45 -14.72 21.15
N THR A 27 14.63 -15.25 22.05
CA THR A 27 14.75 -16.66 22.47
C THR A 27 14.19 -17.59 21.39
N PRO A 28 14.66 -18.86 21.31
CA PRO A 28 14.22 -19.78 20.26
C PRO A 28 12.69 -19.93 20.16
N ALA A 29 12.00 -20.03 21.30
CA ALA A 29 10.54 -20.15 21.33
C ALA A 29 9.82 -18.94 20.71
N TYR A 30 10.29 -17.72 20.97
CA TYR A 30 9.73 -16.51 20.37
C TYR A 30 10.04 -16.42 18.88
N GLN A 31 11.23 -16.84 18.45
CA GLN A 31 11.59 -16.88 17.03
C GLN A 31 10.74 -17.89 16.25
N ASP A 32 10.43 -19.04 16.86
CA ASP A 32 9.53 -20.03 16.27
C ASP A 32 8.09 -19.52 16.20
N ALA A 33 7.60 -18.82 17.24
CA ALA A 33 6.30 -18.15 17.22
C ALA A 33 6.23 -17.06 16.16
N LEU A 34 7.23 -16.18 16.07
CA LEU A 34 7.31 -15.17 15.02
C LEU A 34 7.26 -15.81 13.63
N ARG A 35 7.99 -16.91 13.40
CA ARG A 35 7.96 -17.61 12.10
C ARG A 35 6.54 -18.10 11.74
N ARG A 36 5.81 -18.66 12.71
CA ARG A 36 4.41 -19.06 12.51
C ARG A 36 3.50 -17.86 12.25
N LEU A 37 3.65 -16.80 13.03
CA LEU A 37 2.86 -15.57 12.89
C LEU A 37 3.10 -14.86 11.55
N TYR A 38 4.35 -14.84 11.06
CA TYR A 38 4.66 -14.37 9.70
C TYR A 38 4.01 -15.25 8.64
N ALA A 39 4.10 -16.57 8.77
CA ALA A 39 3.46 -17.50 7.83
C ALA A 39 1.93 -17.36 7.82
N ALA A 40 1.33 -16.99 8.96
CA ALA A 40 -0.09 -16.72 9.12
C ALA A 40 -0.48 -15.25 8.84
N GLN A 41 0.48 -14.40 8.40
CA GLN A 41 0.27 -12.99 8.10
C GLN A 41 -0.36 -12.20 9.26
N GLN A 42 -0.03 -12.58 10.49
CA GLN A 42 -0.46 -11.89 11.71
C GLN A 42 0.56 -10.87 12.20
N VAL A 43 1.80 -10.96 11.72
CA VAL A 43 2.91 -10.07 12.04
C VAL A 43 3.65 -9.69 10.76
N TYR A 44 4.07 -8.44 10.69
CA TYR A 44 4.90 -7.89 9.62
C TYR A 44 6.15 -7.21 10.21
N VAL A 45 7.17 -7.03 9.37
CA VAL A 45 8.38 -6.29 9.75
C VAL A 45 8.04 -4.80 9.93
N SER A 46 8.52 -4.18 11.00
CA SER A 46 8.33 -2.74 11.20
C SER A 46 9.10 -1.92 10.16
N ALA A 47 8.44 -0.93 9.57
CA ALA A 47 9.07 0.06 8.71
C ALA A 47 9.97 1.02 9.49
N ASP A 48 9.63 1.28 10.76
CA ASP A 48 10.22 2.36 11.56
C ASP A 48 11.34 1.88 12.48
N HIS A 49 11.34 0.60 12.86
CA HIS A 49 12.29 0.05 13.82
C HIS A 49 12.99 -1.19 13.27
N LYS A 50 14.33 -1.12 13.17
CA LYS A 50 15.15 -2.25 12.74
C LYS A 50 14.98 -3.43 13.70
N GLY A 51 14.52 -4.57 13.17
CA GLY A 51 14.23 -5.76 13.96
C GLY A 51 12.95 -5.67 14.81
N GLY A 52 12.17 -4.59 14.64
CA GLY A 52 10.84 -4.45 15.22
C GLY A 52 9.78 -5.13 14.37
N HIS A 53 8.61 -5.30 14.97
CA HIS A 53 7.46 -5.99 14.38
C HIS A 53 6.20 -5.15 14.53
N VAL A 54 5.25 -5.31 13.62
CA VAL A 54 3.89 -4.76 13.75
C VAL A 54 2.88 -5.88 13.55
N THR A 55 1.78 -5.86 14.28
CA THR A 55 0.74 -6.87 14.12
C THR A 55 -0.29 -6.46 13.07
N ALA A 56 -0.88 -7.43 12.39
CA ALA A 56 -1.97 -7.19 11.45
C ALA A 56 -3.15 -6.47 12.12
N ARG A 57 -3.47 -6.82 13.36
CA ARG A 57 -4.55 -6.15 14.12
C ARG A 57 -4.25 -4.67 14.39
N SER A 58 -3.01 -4.31 14.68
CA SER A 58 -2.62 -2.90 14.87
C SER A 58 -2.69 -2.13 13.55
N LEU A 59 -2.20 -2.72 12.45
CA LEU A 59 -2.30 -2.11 11.11
C LEU A 59 -3.76 -1.93 10.64
N ALA A 60 -4.66 -2.85 11.00
CA ALA A 60 -6.08 -2.78 10.64
C ALA A 60 -6.82 -1.59 11.28
N THR A 61 -6.23 -0.94 12.30
CA THR A 61 -6.80 0.28 12.90
C THR A 61 -6.35 1.57 12.22
N LEU A 62 -5.38 1.48 11.30
CA LEU A 62 -4.80 2.64 10.64
C LEU A 62 -5.66 3.11 9.45
N PRO A 63 -5.68 4.42 9.16
CA PRO A 63 -6.45 4.96 8.06
C PRO A 63 -5.84 4.60 6.70
N PHE A 64 -6.68 4.58 5.66
CA PHE A 64 -6.26 4.53 4.27
C PHE A 64 -6.16 5.94 3.70
N PHE A 65 -5.26 6.16 2.74
CA PHE A 65 -5.14 7.43 2.04
C PHE A 65 -5.36 7.20 0.56
N HIS A 66 -6.48 7.67 0.04
CA HIS A 66 -6.78 7.75 -1.40
C HIS A 66 -7.54 9.06 -1.63
N ALA A 67 -7.79 9.46 -2.87
CA ALA A 67 -8.57 10.67 -3.14
C ALA A 67 -9.90 10.68 -2.37
N HIS A 68 -10.15 11.72 -1.58
CA HIS A 68 -11.37 11.81 -0.75
C HIS A 68 -12.66 11.85 -1.58
N ASN A 69 -12.55 12.30 -2.82
CA ASN A 69 -13.62 12.35 -3.81
C ASN A 69 -13.56 11.19 -4.82
N LEU A 70 -12.82 10.11 -4.52
CA LEU A 70 -12.73 8.90 -5.36
C LEU A 70 -14.12 8.32 -5.66
N ALA A 71 -15.00 8.23 -4.67
CA ALA A 71 -16.36 7.71 -4.86
C ALA A 71 -17.18 8.56 -5.85
N ALA A 72 -17.02 9.89 -5.82
CA ALA A 72 -17.68 10.79 -6.77
C ALA A 72 -17.12 10.61 -8.19
N PHE A 73 -15.83 10.29 -8.33
CA PHE A 73 -15.21 9.97 -9.61
C PHE A 73 -15.70 8.62 -10.15
N ILE A 74 -15.73 7.57 -9.31
CA ILE A 74 -16.27 6.24 -9.67
C ILE A 74 -17.73 6.35 -10.12
N ALA A 75 -18.54 7.19 -9.46
CA ALA A 75 -19.93 7.45 -9.82
C ALA A 75 -20.09 8.30 -11.10
N GLY A 76 -19.01 8.80 -11.69
CA GLY A 76 -19.04 9.67 -12.87
C GLY A 76 -19.60 11.07 -12.61
N THR A 77 -19.69 11.48 -11.33
CA THR A 77 -20.17 12.82 -10.94
C THR A 77 -19.11 13.91 -11.07
N ILE A 78 -17.83 13.54 -11.12
CA ILE A 78 -16.71 14.44 -11.37
C ILE A 78 -15.78 13.81 -12.41
N ASP A 79 -15.01 14.64 -13.11
CA ASP A 79 -13.92 14.19 -13.98
C ASP A 79 -12.61 14.00 -13.19
N ASP A 80 -11.59 13.52 -13.89
CA ASP A 80 -10.24 13.28 -13.37
C ASP A 80 -9.52 14.58 -12.96
N THR A 81 -9.83 15.71 -13.60
CA THR A 81 -9.25 17.02 -13.28
C THR A 81 -9.72 17.58 -11.94
N ALA A 82 -10.90 17.15 -11.49
CA ALA A 82 -11.47 17.49 -10.20
C ALA A 82 -11.05 16.53 -9.07
N LEU A 83 -10.38 15.41 -9.38
CA LEU A 83 -9.92 14.45 -8.37
C LEU A 83 -8.86 15.08 -7.44
N GLU A 84 -8.88 14.70 -6.16
CA GLU A 84 -7.84 15.13 -5.21
C GLU A 84 -6.45 14.82 -5.76
N THR A 85 -5.56 15.81 -5.69
CA THR A 85 -4.19 15.66 -6.19
C THR A 85 -3.39 14.67 -5.35
N ASN A 86 -2.48 13.95 -5.98
CA ASN A 86 -1.56 13.03 -5.27
C ASN A 86 -0.74 13.73 -4.18
N ALA A 87 -0.42 15.02 -4.37
CA ALA A 87 0.25 15.83 -3.34
C ALA A 87 -0.61 15.99 -2.08
N SER A 88 -1.90 16.32 -2.25
CA SER A 88 -2.83 16.43 -1.11
C SER A 88 -3.06 15.09 -0.41
N ILE A 89 -3.18 13.99 -1.17
CA ILE A 89 -3.31 12.63 -0.60
C ILE A 89 -2.08 12.31 0.26
N TYR A 90 -0.88 12.58 -0.27
CA TYR A 90 0.37 12.32 0.44
C TYR A 90 0.55 13.24 1.66
N ASP A 91 0.11 14.50 1.59
CA ASP A 91 0.14 15.43 2.71
C ASP A 91 -0.68 14.92 3.90
N ARG A 92 -1.88 14.36 3.64
CA ARG A 92 -2.70 13.74 4.70
C ARG A 92 -2.00 12.54 5.33
N TYR A 93 -1.32 11.73 4.51
CA TYR A 93 -0.49 10.63 5.02
C TYR A 93 0.62 11.16 5.94
N VAL A 94 1.45 12.11 5.49
CA VAL A 94 2.55 12.66 6.29
C VAL A 94 2.02 13.29 7.59
N GLN A 95 0.90 14.00 7.53
CA GLN A 95 0.29 14.61 8.71
C GLN A 95 -0.27 13.61 9.72
N SER A 96 -0.61 12.39 9.30
CA SER A 96 -1.08 11.34 10.20
C SER A 96 0.05 10.71 11.04
N LEU A 97 1.30 10.84 10.60
CA LEU A 97 2.46 10.24 11.25
C LEU A 97 2.93 11.03 12.49
N PRO A 98 3.57 10.34 13.47
CA PRO A 98 4.37 10.98 14.52
C PRO A 98 5.43 11.92 13.93
N LEU A 99 5.74 13.01 14.64
CA LEU A 99 6.65 14.06 14.15
C LEU A 99 8.00 13.51 13.69
N ASP A 100 8.56 12.57 14.45
CA ASP A 100 9.87 11.97 14.17
C ASP A 100 9.88 11.14 12.88
N HIS A 101 8.72 10.68 12.41
CA HIS A 101 8.59 9.86 11.19
C HIS A 101 8.31 10.72 9.95
N ARG A 102 7.84 11.97 10.12
CA ARG A 102 7.46 12.85 9.01
C ARG A 102 8.64 13.20 8.11
N THR A 103 9.80 13.51 8.67
CA THR A 103 11.00 13.82 7.87
C THR A 103 11.42 12.66 6.98
N ARG A 104 11.35 11.43 7.49
CA ARG A 104 11.62 10.23 6.69
C ARG A 104 10.55 10.03 5.62
N ALA A 105 9.27 10.21 5.95
CA ALA A 105 8.19 10.11 4.97
C ALA A 105 8.41 11.11 3.83
N GLU A 106 8.69 12.37 4.14
CA GLU A 106 8.98 13.40 3.14
C GLU A 106 10.12 13.05 2.17
N SER A 107 11.12 12.27 2.61
CA SER A 107 12.20 11.82 1.72
C SER A 107 11.73 10.89 0.59
N PHE A 108 10.61 10.19 0.79
CA PHE A 108 9.99 9.31 -0.22
C PHE A 108 9.04 10.06 -1.16
N ARG A 109 8.67 11.31 -0.86
CA ARG A 109 7.68 12.08 -1.63
C ARG A 109 7.95 12.08 -3.15
N PRO A 110 9.18 12.31 -3.65
CA PRO A 110 9.44 12.33 -5.09
C PRO A 110 9.17 10.98 -5.77
N THR A 111 9.45 9.88 -5.05
CA THR A 111 9.24 8.51 -5.53
C THR A 111 7.76 8.16 -5.53
N VAL A 112 7.06 8.44 -4.43
CA VAL A 112 5.67 8.00 -4.21
C VAL A 112 4.66 8.78 -5.03
N ILE A 113 4.77 10.11 -5.05
CA ILE A 113 3.88 10.94 -5.88
C ILE A 113 4.21 10.73 -7.36
N GLY A 114 5.48 10.45 -7.66
CA GLY A 114 5.99 10.34 -9.01
C GLY A 114 5.88 11.66 -9.79
N LYS A 115 6.48 11.68 -10.99
CA LYS A 115 6.09 12.66 -12.02
C LYS A 115 4.91 12.05 -12.77
N ALA A 116 3.84 12.82 -12.98
CA ALA A 116 2.75 12.42 -13.86
C ALA A 116 3.34 11.84 -15.15
N ILE A 117 2.94 10.61 -15.52
CA ILE A 117 3.42 9.95 -16.72
C ILE A 117 2.75 10.64 -17.90
N HIS A 118 3.29 11.79 -18.28
CA HIS A 118 2.83 12.53 -19.45
C HIS A 118 3.09 11.70 -20.70
N HIS A 119 2.02 11.17 -21.30
CA HIS A 119 2.09 10.68 -22.66
C HIS A 119 2.57 11.84 -23.55
N ARG A 120 3.81 11.75 -24.03
CA ARG A 120 4.39 12.75 -24.94
C ARG A 120 3.52 12.82 -26.19
N ALA A 121 2.91 13.97 -26.47
CA ALA A 121 2.24 14.21 -27.72
C ALA A 121 3.20 13.92 -28.90
N LYS A 122 2.82 13.01 -29.81
CA LYS A 122 3.47 12.92 -31.11
C LYS A 122 3.25 14.25 -31.84
N GLN A 123 4.30 14.82 -32.43
CA GLN A 123 4.22 16.12 -33.10
C GLN A 123 3.05 16.17 -34.10
N GLY A 124 2.17 17.16 -33.94
CA GLY A 124 1.04 17.43 -34.84
C GLY A 124 -0.32 16.86 -34.42
N VAL A 125 -0.39 16.11 -33.31
CA VAL A 125 -1.67 15.65 -32.72
C VAL A 125 -1.91 16.40 -31.42
N ALA A 126 -3.14 16.86 -31.19
CA ALA A 126 -3.53 17.47 -29.92
C ALA A 126 -3.11 16.56 -28.76
N ALA A 127 -2.64 17.15 -27.66
CA ALA A 127 -2.33 16.40 -26.45
C ALA A 127 -3.61 15.63 -26.02
N VAL A 128 -3.60 14.32 -26.20
CA VAL A 128 -4.62 13.44 -25.63
C VAL A 128 -4.37 13.51 -24.12
N HIS A 129 -5.36 13.97 -23.38
CA HIS A 129 -5.30 14.18 -21.94
C HIS A 129 -4.71 12.94 -21.24
N ASP A 130 -3.85 13.17 -20.27
CA ASP A 130 -3.22 12.09 -19.53
C ASP A 130 -4.31 11.26 -18.86
N PRO A 131 -4.36 9.96 -19.12
CA PRO A 131 -5.28 9.06 -18.44
C PRO A 131 -4.95 9.05 -16.94
N LEU A 132 -5.91 9.46 -16.11
CA LEU A 132 -5.95 9.39 -14.63
C LEU A 132 -4.71 8.73 -13.98
N HIS A 133 -3.96 9.48 -13.16
CA HIS A 133 -2.92 8.92 -12.28
C HIS A 133 -3.23 9.25 -10.81
N THR A 134 -3.91 8.35 -10.10
CA THR A 134 -4.33 8.56 -8.71
C THR A 134 -3.55 7.69 -7.74
N LEU A 135 -2.95 8.32 -6.73
CA LEU A 135 -2.23 7.70 -5.63
C LEU A 135 -3.19 7.10 -4.59
N PHE A 136 -2.76 6.01 -3.97
CA PHE A 136 -3.30 5.52 -2.71
C PHE A 136 -2.18 4.99 -1.80
N LEU A 137 -2.41 4.99 -0.50
CA LEU A 137 -1.56 4.37 0.52
C LEU A 137 -2.42 3.53 1.45
N VAL A 138 -1.96 2.31 1.74
CA VAL A 138 -2.64 1.35 2.60
C VAL A 138 -1.67 0.76 3.63
N PRO A 139 -2.12 0.47 4.85
CA PRO A 139 -1.33 -0.26 5.83
C PRO A 139 -0.94 -1.64 5.29
N GLY A 140 0.32 -2.02 5.47
CA GLY A 140 0.81 -3.30 4.99
C GLY A 140 2.33 -3.42 5.03
N ALA A 141 2.83 -4.46 4.39
CA ALA A 141 4.26 -4.71 4.26
C ALA A 141 4.60 -5.42 2.95
N GLY A 142 5.88 -5.43 2.60
CA GLY A 142 6.39 -6.16 1.45
C GLY A 142 7.66 -6.93 1.79
N PRO A 143 8.32 -7.49 0.76
CA PRO A 143 9.67 -8.04 0.89
C PRO A 143 10.64 -7.05 1.53
N HIS A 144 10.45 -5.75 1.27
CA HIS A 144 11.12 -4.65 1.95
C HIS A 144 10.17 -3.97 2.94
N PRO A 145 10.73 -3.27 3.95
CA PRO A 145 9.91 -2.46 4.83
C PRO A 145 9.09 -1.44 4.03
N GLY A 146 7.86 -1.19 4.44
CA GLY A 146 7.02 -0.16 3.84
C GLY A 146 7.54 1.26 4.11
N LEU A 147 6.77 2.25 3.66
CA LEU A 147 6.93 3.63 4.07
C LEU A 147 6.72 3.78 5.60
N PRO A 148 7.19 4.89 6.21
CA PRO A 148 6.98 5.12 7.63
C PRO A 148 5.54 4.92 8.09
N GLY A 149 5.36 4.32 9.27
CA GLY A 149 4.04 3.88 9.74
C GLY A 149 3.52 2.59 9.09
N ASN A 150 4.38 1.84 8.39
CA ASN A 150 4.03 0.58 7.72
C ASN A 150 2.96 0.74 6.64
N TYR A 151 3.22 1.66 5.71
CA TYR A 151 2.37 1.90 4.53
C TYR A 151 2.99 1.37 3.25
N LEU A 152 2.19 0.69 2.45
CA LEU A 152 2.45 0.46 1.03
C LEU A 152 1.90 1.64 0.24
N HIS A 153 2.51 1.98 -0.89
CA HIS A 153 1.98 2.99 -1.80
C HIS A 153 1.62 2.37 -3.15
N GLY A 154 0.58 2.87 -3.78
CA GLY A 154 0.14 2.38 -5.06
C GLY A 154 -0.52 3.45 -5.89
N ALA A 155 -0.69 3.18 -7.18
CA ALA A 155 -1.35 4.10 -8.08
C ALA A 155 -2.22 3.33 -9.08
N VAL A 156 -3.30 4.00 -9.50
CA VAL A 156 -4.06 3.61 -10.69
C VAL A 156 -3.69 4.55 -11.82
N PHE A 157 -3.25 3.98 -12.93
CA PHE A 157 -2.82 4.73 -14.11
C PHE A 157 -2.96 3.90 -15.37
N HIS A 158 -2.92 4.56 -16.52
CA HIS A 158 -2.96 3.87 -17.80
C HIS A 158 -1.58 3.88 -18.44
N VAL A 159 -1.23 2.78 -19.10
CA VAL A 159 0.03 2.59 -19.82
C VAL A 159 -0.27 2.25 -21.26
N GLY A 160 0.38 2.93 -22.20
CA GLY A 160 0.18 2.75 -23.64
C GLY A 160 -0.78 3.77 -24.27
N ASP A 161 -1.08 3.60 -25.55
CA ASP A 161 -2.03 4.49 -26.25
C ASP A 161 -3.49 4.15 -25.92
N GLU A 162 -4.42 5.06 -26.21
CA GLU A 162 -5.85 4.94 -25.85
C GLU A 162 -6.55 3.69 -26.43
N VAL A 163 -5.99 3.09 -27.49
CA VAL A 163 -6.62 1.98 -28.22
C VAL A 163 -6.08 0.62 -27.78
N THR A 164 -4.80 0.55 -27.40
CA THR A 164 -4.10 -0.71 -27.08
C THR A 164 -3.50 -0.73 -25.69
N GLY A 165 -3.59 0.38 -24.97
CA GLY A 165 -3.10 0.52 -23.61
C GLY A 165 -3.92 -0.27 -22.59
N SER A 166 -3.42 -0.26 -21.37
CA SER A 166 -4.02 -0.96 -20.25
C SER A 166 -4.00 -0.09 -19.01
N TRP A 167 -5.08 -0.17 -18.25
CA TRP A 167 -5.15 0.32 -16.89
C TRP A 167 -4.39 -0.61 -15.96
N VAL A 168 -3.58 -0.02 -15.11
CA VAL A 168 -2.70 -0.68 -14.16
C VAL A 168 -3.06 -0.22 -12.76
N VAL A 169 -3.22 -1.18 -11.86
CA VAL A 169 -3.17 -0.95 -10.41
C VAL A 169 -1.83 -1.51 -9.94
N ASN A 170 -0.94 -0.64 -9.46
CA ASN A 170 0.34 -1.06 -8.89
C ASN A 170 0.36 -0.80 -7.38
N VAL A 171 1.06 -1.65 -6.65
CA VAL A 171 1.29 -1.51 -5.20
C VAL A 171 2.76 -1.82 -4.94
N HIS A 172 3.41 -0.97 -4.17
CA HIS A 172 4.85 -0.99 -3.88
C HIS A 172 5.11 -0.90 -2.38
N ASP A 173 6.18 -1.57 -1.94
CA ASP A 173 6.83 -1.22 -0.68
C ASP A 173 7.72 0.03 -0.86
N SER A 174 8.67 0.28 0.03
CA SER A 174 9.49 1.50 -0.05
C SER A 174 10.65 1.43 -1.05
N ASP A 175 10.91 0.26 -1.66
CA ASP A 175 12.04 0.02 -2.56
C ASP A 175 11.57 -0.54 -3.91
N ASP A 176 11.98 -1.74 -4.30
CA ASP A 176 11.64 -2.38 -5.58
C ASP A 176 10.58 -3.48 -5.46
N GLY A 177 10.07 -3.76 -4.26
CA GLY A 177 9.04 -4.77 -4.07
C GLY A 177 7.71 -4.25 -4.60
N ALA A 178 7.22 -4.87 -5.68
CA ALA A 178 6.02 -4.40 -6.37
C ALA A 178 5.10 -5.54 -6.79
N SER A 179 3.80 -5.23 -6.85
CA SER A 179 2.74 -6.11 -7.32
C SER A 179 1.81 -5.34 -8.24
N LEU A 180 1.46 -5.91 -9.40
CA LEU A 180 0.64 -5.24 -10.41
C LEU A 180 -0.54 -6.07 -10.89
N PHE A 181 -1.63 -5.37 -11.18
CA PHE A 181 -2.80 -5.87 -11.88
C PHE A 181 -3.04 -5.00 -13.12
N ASN A 182 -3.39 -5.62 -14.25
CA ASN A 182 -3.61 -4.93 -15.51
C ASN A 182 -4.94 -5.35 -16.16
N THR A 183 -5.70 -4.38 -16.68
CA THR A 183 -6.97 -4.58 -17.39
C THR A 183 -7.13 -3.55 -18.51
N PRO A 184 -7.80 -3.86 -19.63
CA PRO A 184 -8.10 -2.86 -20.65
C PRO A 184 -9.16 -1.83 -20.24
N LYS A 185 -9.87 -1.98 -19.10
CA LYS A 185 -11.00 -1.12 -18.75
C LYS A 185 -10.82 -0.40 -17.41
N LEU A 186 -11.01 0.93 -17.43
CA LEU A 186 -10.94 1.76 -16.23
C LEU A 186 -11.89 1.28 -15.11
N PRO A 187 -13.19 0.97 -15.36
CA PRO A 187 -14.07 0.50 -14.29
C PRO A 187 -13.58 -0.78 -13.59
N GLU A 188 -12.92 -1.69 -14.32
CA GLU A 188 -12.36 -2.91 -13.75
C GLU A 188 -11.12 -2.60 -12.87
N ALA A 189 -10.30 -1.61 -13.27
CA ALA A 189 -9.18 -1.15 -12.46
C ALA A 189 -9.63 -0.42 -11.18
N LEU A 190 -10.69 0.39 -11.27
CA LEU A 190 -11.27 1.08 -10.11
C LEU A 190 -11.93 0.10 -9.14
N ALA A 191 -12.66 -0.90 -9.63
CA ALA A 191 -13.17 -1.99 -8.79
C ALA A 191 -12.03 -2.75 -8.10
N LYS A 192 -10.93 -3.02 -8.83
CA LYS A 192 -9.75 -3.65 -8.25
C LYS A 192 -9.08 -2.79 -7.19
N LEU A 193 -9.03 -1.46 -7.36
CA LEU A 193 -8.58 -0.53 -6.32
C LEU A 193 -9.44 -0.66 -5.05
N GLU A 194 -10.76 -0.69 -5.18
CA GLU A 194 -11.66 -0.86 -4.03
C GLU A 194 -11.42 -2.21 -3.31
N GLU A 195 -11.19 -3.29 -4.06
CA GLU A 195 -10.80 -4.59 -3.48
C GLU A 195 -9.48 -4.51 -2.70
N VAL A 196 -8.46 -3.82 -3.23
CA VAL A 196 -7.18 -3.62 -2.53
C VAL A 196 -7.38 -2.83 -1.25
N LEU A 197 -8.13 -1.73 -1.29
CA LEU A 197 -8.43 -0.92 -0.11
C LEU A 197 -9.17 -1.75 0.95
N ALA A 198 -10.14 -2.57 0.55
CA ALA A 198 -10.92 -3.40 1.46
C ALA A 198 -10.13 -4.59 2.04
N SER A 199 -9.05 -5.02 1.38
CA SER A 199 -8.23 -6.15 1.82
C SER A 199 -7.12 -5.76 2.78
N ALA A 200 -6.82 -4.47 2.93
CA ALA A 200 -5.77 -4.00 3.83
C ALA A 200 -6.14 -4.27 5.31
N PRO A 201 -5.17 -4.65 6.16
CA PRO A 201 -3.75 -4.78 5.84
C PRO A 201 -3.38 -6.11 5.19
N PHE A 202 -2.31 -6.10 4.40
CA PHE A 202 -1.76 -7.31 3.78
C PHE A 202 -0.24 -7.17 3.57
N HIS A 203 0.41 -8.31 3.37
CA HIS A 203 1.73 -8.39 2.74
C HIS A 203 1.59 -8.43 1.21
N LEU A 204 2.51 -7.82 0.47
CA LEU A 204 2.43 -7.71 -1.01
C LEU A 204 2.19 -9.03 -1.75
N ASN A 205 2.73 -10.14 -1.24
CA ASN A 205 2.52 -11.47 -1.83
C ASN A 205 1.07 -11.98 -1.68
N GLU A 206 0.30 -11.47 -0.72
CA GLU A 206 -1.11 -11.86 -0.53
C GLU A 206 -1.99 -11.33 -1.67
N LEU A 207 -1.56 -10.27 -2.37
CA LEU A 207 -2.27 -9.73 -3.53
C LEU A 207 -2.34 -10.71 -4.71
N GLU A 208 -1.51 -11.76 -4.74
CA GLU A 208 -1.63 -12.84 -5.73
C GLU A 208 -3.03 -13.49 -5.67
N ALA A 209 -3.63 -13.61 -4.47
CA ALA A 209 -4.99 -14.13 -4.31
C ALA A 209 -6.06 -13.21 -4.93
N LEU A 210 -5.75 -11.93 -5.13
CA LEU A 210 -6.61 -10.95 -5.81
C LEU A 210 -6.32 -10.82 -7.31
N GLY A 211 -5.40 -11.64 -7.83
CA GLY A 211 -5.01 -11.67 -9.25
C GLY A 211 -3.86 -10.73 -9.62
N PHE A 212 -3.15 -10.16 -8.64
CA PHE A 212 -1.93 -9.42 -8.91
C PHE A 212 -0.75 -10.35 -9.21
N LYS A 213 0.27 -9.81 -9.87
CA LYS A 213 1.54 -10.48 -10.11
C LYS A 213 2.64 -9.71 -9.41
N LEU A 214 3.37 -10.39 -8.54
CA LEU A 214 4.61 -9.87 -7.97
C LEU A 214 5.65 -9.72 -9.08
N THR A 215 6.38 -8.61 -9.10
CA THR A 215 7.39 -8.30 -10.13
C THR A 215 8.79 -8.22 -9.58
#